data_AF-A0A428UBY7-F1
#
_entry.id   AF-A0A428UBY7-F1
#
_cell.length_a   1.000
_cell.length_b   1.000
_cell.length_c   1.000
_cell.angle_alpha   90.00
_cell.angle_beta   90.00
_cell.angle_gamma   90.00
#
_symmetry.space_group_name_H-M   'P 1'
#
loop_
_entity.id
_entity.type
_entity.pdbx_description
1 polymer ?
#
loop_
_entity_poly.entity_id
_entity_poly.type
_entity_poly.pdbx_seq_one_letter_code
_entity_poly.pdbx_strand_id
1 'polypeptide(L)'
;MQSLVLFLLALCCVSFAAECFNNQKRTTTIPTADQIRAAITLETICGGVWRVGDEQQLQNTFNHGYLHFSVQRADNSVPLRYCIGAFEDILAQCIEGAGLWGGSWTLDGEVYYINNSYYPHNPLLPGDNGGPGPCDYPKDEQATFFYSGAARYLQNFLATNGDDNWFFAMEHATTNDQGTPELPSCGEIESHNCSPSKDCREYTSTEFYYVRLVSALINQFFTQAHENFQDQTILSMLSIDEMIADFKPDPARAVDRNLFSIIAGASTIAGAVAGAAASGPAGVPFSLFGGIISIVGASTPIPEAFDIEHIREQASVHLRTIFNETRISTERLLARLFGNVDVKYSLSDLVKEMKNRGFQPVADDWDPTAVIFSMPWMSNSGSVDFTNSFTEGARLMNQGLVGVILKAMGHKVIVIKNFSESECSEIEGSQFIDDDCYAVSSGCGVLVYDYMDAEDIKLLPGKYGIDMVEFFKSVRECSEHGGDPGFASSTGYPACFFSLDFKETNRYHQEKCSIHHGPFDQPCVDVPYYDPPCR
;
A
#
# COMPACT_ATOMS: atom_id res chain seq x y z
N MET A 1 -62.16 -39.60 22.14
CA MET A 1 -60.68 -39.66 22.04
C MET A 1 -60.11 -39.19 20.68
N GLN A 2 -60.92 -38.75 19.70
CA GLN A 2 -60.40 -38.15 18.45
C GLN A 2 -60.18 -36.62 18.53
N SER A 3 -60.84 -35.90 19.44
CA SER A 3 -60.66 -34.44 19.57
C SER A 3 -59.43 -33.98 20.35
N LEU A 4 -58.73 -34.87 21.07
CA LEU A 4 -57.51 -34.50 21.81
C LEU A 4 -56.27 -34.48 20.91
N VAL A 5 -56.26 -35.27 19.83
CA VAL A 5 -55.14 -35.34 18.87
C VAL A 5 -55.09 -34.11 17.95
N LEU A 6 -56.24 -33.50 17.65
CA LEU A 6 -56.30 -32.24 16.89
C LEU A 6 -55.86 -31.01 17.70
N PHE A 7 -55.99 -31.02 19.03
CA PHE A 7 -55.49 -29.93 19.88
C PHE A 7 -53.97 -30.02 20.13
N LEU A 8 -53.38 -31.21 20.08
CA LEU A 8 -51.93 -31.42 20.22
C LEU A 8 -51.14 -31.13 18.93
N LEU A 9 -51.77 -31.27 17.75
CA LEU A 9 -51.14 -30.89 16.47
C LEU A 9 -51.18 -29.36 16.21
N ALA A 10 -52.03 -28.60 16.90
CA ALA A 10 -52.10 -27.15 16.78
C ALA A 10 -51.09 -26.39 17.68
N LEU A 11 -50.29 -27.10 18.48
CA LEU A 11 -49.36 -26.53 19.47
C LEU A 11 -47.87 -26.67 19.11
N CYS A 12 -47.54 -27.18 17.91
CA CYS A 12 -46.17 -27.26 17.40
C CYS A 12 -45.90 -26.29 16.24
N CYS A 13 -46.52 -25.11 16.24
CA CYS A 13 -45.91 -23.96 15.58
C CYS A 13 -44.72 -23.55 16.45
N VAL A 14 -43.60 -24.27 16.32
CA VAL A 14 -42.33 -23.84 16.90
C VAL A 14 -41.95 -22.57 16.15
N SER A 15 -42.34 -21.41 16.69
CA SER A 15 -41.80 -20.14 16.27
C SER A 15 -40.30 -20.20 16.54
N PHE A 16 -39.49 -20.25 15.50
CA PHE A 16 -38.05 -20.18 15.64
C PHE A 16 -37.71 -18.75 16.09
N ALA A 17 -37.16 -18.65 17.30
CA ALA A 17 -36.78 -17.36 17.84
C ALA A 17 -35.44 -16.93 17.23
N ALA A 18 -35.36 -15.69 16.75
CA ALA A 18 -34.10 -15.09 16.36
C ALA A 18 -33.25 -14.83 17.62
N GLU A 19 -31.95 -15.09 17.52
CA GLU A 19 -30.99 -14.76 18.57
C GLU A 19 -30.47 -13.34 18.35
N CYS A 20 -30.81 -12.42 19.26
CA CYS A 20 -30.51 -11.01 19.05
C CYS A 20 -29.14 -10.59 19.60
N PHE A 21 -28.45 -9.70 18.88
CA PHE A 21 -27.11 -9.22 19.25
C PHE A 21 -27.18 -8.16 20.36
N ASN A 22 -27.15 -8.61 21.62
CA ASN A 22 -27.26 -7.73 22.79
C ASN A 22 -26.14 -6.68 22.91
N ASN A 23 -25.00 -6.91 22.24
CA ASN A 23 -23.90 -5.94 22.15
C ASN A 23 -24.16 -4.83 21.11
N GLN A 24 -25.26 -4.88 20.36
CA GLN A 24 -25.64 -3.88 19.36
C GLN A 24 -26.95 -3.17 19.70
N LYS A 25 -27.05 -2.69 20.94
CA LYS A 25 -28.24 -1.96 21.38
C LYS A 25 -28.33 -0.60 20.69
N ARG A 26 -29.49 -0.26 20.13
CA ARG A 26 -29.71 1.07 19.54
C ARG A 26 -29.63 2.13 20.64
N THR A 27 -28.67 3.04 20.49
CA THR A 27 -28.45 4.17 21.42
C THR A 27 -29.34 5.35 21.10
N THR A 28 -29.87 5.40 19.88
CA THR A 28 -30.77 6.43 19.35
C THR A 28 -32.15 5.84 19.05
N THR A 29 -33.19 6.68 19.11
CA THR A 29 -34.55 6.29 18.68
C THR A 29 -34.74 6.38 17.15
N ILE A 30 -33.73 6.88 16.44
CA ILE A 30 -33.71 7.03 14.98
C ILE A 30 -32.49 6.28 14.43
N PRO A 31 -32.65 5.50 13.36
CA PRO A 31 -33.91 5.14 12.70
C PRO A 31 -34.81 4.27 13.58
N THR A 32 -36.12 4.45 13.42
CA THR A 32 -37.12 3.53 13.95
C THR A 32 -37.00 2.18 13.24
N ALA A 33 -37.59 1.14 13.82
CA ALA A 33 -37.56 -0.17 13.17
C ALA A 33 -38.32 -0.19 11.83
N ASP A 34 -39.43 0.56 11.72
CA ASP A 34 -40.16 0.74 10.47
C ASP A 34 -39.30 1.42 9.39
N GLN A 35 -38.49 2.41 9.80
CA GLN A 35 -37.56 3.10 8.91
C GLN A 35 -36.48 2.16 8.38
N ILE A 36 -35.92 1.31 9.24
CA ILE A 36 -34.96 0.27 8.83
C ILE A 36 -35.64 -0.69 7.85
N ARG A 37 -36.83 -1.23 8.19
CA ARG A 37 -37.57 -2.15 7.32
C ARG A 37 -37.87 -1.52 5.96
N ALA A 38 -38.26 -0.26 5.91
CA ALA A 38 -38.59 0.44 4.67
C ALA A 38 -37.36 0.72 3.78
N ALA A 39 -36.16 0.80 4.35
CA ALA A 39 -34.93 1.01 3.61
C ALA A 39 -34.44 -0.28 2.91
N ILE A 40 -34.98 -1.45 3.26
CA ILE A 40 -34.49 -2.75 2.82
C ILE A 40 -35.53 -3.44 1.92
N THR A 41 -35.06 -3.99 0.79
CA THR A 41 -35.87 -4.85 -0.08
C THR A 41 -35.42 -6.30 0.06
N LEU A 42 -36.09 -7.07 0.93
CA LEU A 42 -35.72 -8.48 1.19
C LEU A 42 -35.80 -9.35 -0.06
N GLU A 43 -36.68 -9.05 -1.00
CA GLU A 43 -36.76 -9.74 -2.29
C GLU A 43 -35.48 -9.57 -3.11
N THR A 44 -34.82 -8.42 -3.03
CA THR A 44 -33.53 -8.19 -3.71
C THR A 44 -32.41 -8.97 -3.05
N ILE A 45 -32.38 -9.04 -1.71
CA ILE A 45 -31.38 -9.77 -0.94
C ILE A 45 -31.54 -11.29 -1.17
N CYS A 46 -32.76 -11.80 -0.96
CA CYS A 46 -33.07 -13.22 -1.09
C CYS A 46 -33.15 -13.69 -2.54
N GLY A 47 -33.46 -12.79 -3.48
CA GLY A 47 -33.42 -13.03 -4.92
C GLY A 47 -32.05 -12.81 -5.56
N GLY A 48 -31.03 -12.44 -4.77
CA GLY A 48 -29.65 -12.30 -5.21
C GLY A 48 -29.04 -13.59 -5.76
N VAL A 49 -27.76 -13.56 -6.12
CA VAL A 49 -27.08 -14.69 -6.80
C VAL A 49 -26.91 -15.88 -5.85
N TRP A 50 -27.95 -16.71 -5.74
CA TRP A 50 -27.99 -17.99 -5.02
C TRP A 50 -28.27 -19.10 -6.03
N ARG A 51 -27.23 -19.54 -6.73
CA ARG A 51 -27.34 -20.60 -7.73
C ARG A 51 -27.26 -21.97 -7.05
N VAL A 52 -28.16 -22.86 -7.46
CA VAL A 52 -28.12 -24.26 -7.05
C VAL A 52 -26.89 -24.91 -7.69
N GLY A 53 -26.07 -25.58 -6.88
CA GLY A 53 -24.84 -26.27 -7.31
C GLY A 53 -23.61 -25.36 -7.44
N ASP A 54 -23.68 -24.10 -7.04
CA ASP A 54 -22.52 -23.20 -7.03
C ASP A 54 -21.70 -23.39 -5.74
N GLU A 55 -20.60 -24.13 -5.83
CA GLU A 55 -19.72 -24.46 -4.69
C GLU A 55 -19.09 -23.23 -4.03
N GLN A 56 -19.06 -22.09 -4.71
CA GLN A 56 -18.53 -20.84 -4.16
C GLN A 56 -19.58 -20.03 -3.37
N GLN A 57 -20.86 -20.42 -3.40
CA GLN A 57 -21.96 -19.71 -2.74
C GLN A 57 -22.53 -20.46 -1.53
N LEU A 58 -21.65 -20.91 -0.64
CA LEU A 58 -22.03 -21.35 0.70
C LEU A 58 -22.26 -20.16 1.64
N GLN A 59 -21.75 -18.98 1.30
CA GLN A 59 -21.94 -17.74 2.03
C GLN A 59 -22.07 -16.57 1.06
N ASN A 60 -22.93 -15.60 1.39
CA ASN A 60 -22.98 -14.32 0.70
C ASN A 60 -23.40 -13.22 1.68
N THR A 61 -22.94 -12.00 1.42
CA THR A 61 -23.24 -10.80 2.22
C THR A 61 -23.70 -9.69 1.30
N PHE A 62 -24.87 -9.15 1.59
CA PHE A 62 -25.47 -7.99 0.95
C PHE A 62 -25.39 -6.81 1.91
N ASN A 63 -25.04 -5.64 1.39
CA ASN A 63 -24.89 -4.43 2.19
C ASN A 63 -25.95 -3.40 1.79
N HIS A 64 -26.70 -2.89 2.77
CA HIS A 64 -27.48 -1.66 2.62
C HIS A 64 -26.93 -0.63 3.62
N GLY A 65 -26.12 0.30 3.13
CA GLY A 65 -25.28 1.11 4.01
C GLY A 65 -24.34 0.22 4.82
N TYR A 66 -24.52 0.25 6.13
CA TYR A 66 -23.74 -0.54 7.09
C TYR A 66 -24.55 -1.65 7.75
N LEU A 67 -25.77 -1.89 7.28
CA LEU A 67 -26.51 -3.10 7.57
C LEU A 67 -26.03 -4.20 6.63
N HIS A 68 -25.33 -5.17 7.21
CA HIS A 68 -24.87 -6.36 6.51
C HIS A 68 -25.92 -7.46 6.68
N PHE A 69 -26.51 -7.89 5.58
CA PHE A 69 -27.43 -9.02 5.49
C PHE A 69 -26.68 -10.18 4.91
N SER A 70 -26.50 -11.22 5.69
CA SER A 70 -25.71 -12.33 5.22
C SER A 70 -26.43 -13.63 5.44
N VAL A 71 -26.13 -14.56 4.56
CA VAL A 71 -26.68 -15.90 4.57
C VAL A 71 -25.53 -16.87 4.44
N GLN A 72 -25.59 -17.94 5.22
CA GLN A 72 -24.73 -19.11 5.09
C GLN A 72 -25.63 -20.34 4.93
N ARG A 73 -25.21 -21.31 4.12
CA ARG A 73 -25.92 -22.59 3.95
C ARG A 73 -24.94 -23.76 3.95
N ALA A 74 -25.33 -24.86 4.57
CA ALA A 74 -24.55 -26.10 4.59
C ALA A 74 -24.65 -26.89 3.28
N ASP A 75 -25.71 -26.66 2.48
CA ASP A 75 -25.99 -27.38 1.24
C ASP A 75 -26.40 -26.40 0.13
N ASN A 76 -25.65 -26.37 -0.96
CA ASN A 76 -25.95 -25.55 -2.13
C ASN A 76 -26.74 -26.31 -3.21
N SER A 77 -27.05 -27.59 -3.02
CA SER A 77 -27.82 -28.42 -3.96
C SER A 77 -29.32 -28.09 -3.96
N VAL A 78 -29.76 -27.25 -3.02
CA VAL A 78 -31.14 -26.76 -2.91
C VAL A 78 -31.18 -25.23 -2.85
N PRO A 79 -32.27 -24.60 -3.32
CA PRO A 79 -32.51 -23.17 -3.10
C PRO A 79 -32.66 -22.84 -1.61
N LEU A 80 -32.39 -21.58 -1.23
CA LEU A 80 -32.67 -21.08 0.11
C LEU A 80 -34.15 -21.23 0.44
N ARG A 81 -34.46 -21.90 1.56
CA ARG A 81 -35.85 -22.20 1.94
C ARG A 81 -36.44 -21.12 2.84
N TYR A 82 -35.61 -20.51 3.67
CA TYR A 82 -36.08 -19.68 4.78
C TYR A 82 -35.74 -18.20 4.66
N CYS A 83 -35.13 -17.75 3.56
CA CYS A 83 -34.49 -16.42 3.51
C CYS A 83 -35.37 -15.24 3.92
N ILE A 84 -36.54 -15.08 3.30
CA ILE A 84 -37.42 -13.95 3.61
C ILE A 84 -37.94 -14.07 5.05
N GLY A 85 -38.46 -15.25 5.43
CA GLY A 85 -39.02 -15.46 6.77
C GLY A 85 -37.99 -15.30 7.89
N ALA A 86 -36.75 -15.76 7.69
CA ALA A 86 -35.67 -15.63 8.65
C ALA A 86 -35.27 -14.16 8.87
N PHE A 87 -35.16 -13.36 7.80
CA PHE A 87 -34.89 -11.92 7.94
C PHE A 87 -36.08 -11.17 8.53
N GLU A 88 -37.32 -11.53 8.19
CA GLU A 88 -38.52 -10.98 8.82
C GLU A 88 -38.56 -11.28 10.33
N ASP A 89 -38.19 -12.49 10.74
CA ASP A 89 -38.09 -12.88 12.14
C ASP A 89 -37.04 -12.06 12.89
N ILE A 90 -35.84 -11.86 12.30
CA ILE A 90 -34.80 -11.01 12.91
C ILE A 90 -35.28 -9.56 13.02
N LEU A 91 -35.90 -9.01 11.97
CA LEU A 91 -36.45 -7.65 11.96
C LEU A 91 -37.51 -7.48 13.05
N ALA A 92 -38.46 -8.42 13.17
CA ALA A 92 -39.55 -8.34 14.13
C ALA A 92 -39.09 -8.57 15.58
N GLN A 93 -38.24 -9.58 15.82
CA GLN A 93 -37.88 -9.95 17.19
C GLN A 93 -36.74 -9.09 17.73
N CYS A 94 -35.70 -8.84 16.92
CA CYS A 94 -34.50 -8.18 17.38
C CYS A 94 -34.53 -6.67 17.15
N ILE A 95 -34.92 -6.23 15.95
CA ILE A 95 -34.90 -4.80 15.63
C ILE A 95 -36.12 -4.11 16.22
N GLU A 96 -37.33 -4.62 15.96
CA GLU A 96 -38.59 -4.08 16.51
C GLU A 96 -38.78 -4.41 17.99
N GLY A 97 -38.75 -5.69 18.35
CA GLY A 97 -39.07 -6.15 19.70
C GLY A 97 -38.03 -5.77 20.75
N ALA A 98 -36.75 -6.01 20.46
CA ALA A 98 -35.67 -5.79 21.42
C ALA A 98 -34.96 -4.42 21.28
N GLY A 99 -35.24 -3.67 20.21
CA GLY A 99 -34.58 -2.38 19.97
C GLY A 99 -33.08 -2.51 19.69
N LEU A 100 -32.64 -3.61 19.08
CA LEU A 100 -31.25 -3.89 18.71
C LEU A 100 -31.02 -3.58 17.22
N TRP A 101 -29.77 -3.53 16.77
CA TRP A 101 -29.45 -3.34 15.35
C TRP A 101 -29.51 -4.63 14.51
N GLY A 102 -29.57 -5.79 15.16
CA GLY A 102 -29.38 -7.05 14.46
C GLY A 102 -29.55 -8.28 15.33
N GLY A 103 -29.35 -9.43 14.69
CA GLY A 103 -29.48 -10.76 15.26
C GLY A 103 -29.21 -11.82 14.22
N SER A 104 -29.33 -13.08 14.63
CA SER A 104 -29.18 -14.26 13.78
C SER A 104 -30.37 -15.20 13.89
N TRP A 105 -30.62 -15.94 12.82
CA TRP A 105 -31.66 -16.97 12.75
C TRP A 105 -31.04 -18.21 12.09
N THR A 106 -31.39 -19.41 12.56
CA THR A 106 -30.78 -20.65 12.07
C THR A 106 -31.79 -21.79 12.00
N LEU A 107 -31.85 -22.48 10.85
CA LEU A 107 -32.64 -23.69 10.66
C LEU A 107 -32.07 -24.53 9.51
N ASP A 108 -32.05 -25.86 9.68
CA ASP A 108 -31.65 -26.84 8.65
C ASP A 108 -30.31 -26.52 7.95
N GLY A 109 -29.36 -25.96 8.71
CA GLY A 109 -28.04 -25.59 8.19
C GLY A 109 -28.00 -24.29 7.38
N GLU A 110 -29.10 -23.55 7.29
CA GLU A 110 -29.13 -22.16 6.82
C GLU A 110 -29.02 -21.21 8.03
N VAL A 111 -28.07 -20.26 7.96
CA VAL A 111 -27.84 -19.23 8.98
C VAL A 111 -28.03 -17.87 8.32
N TYR A 112 -28.84 -17.02 8.93
CA TYR A 112 -29.13 -15.67 8.48
C TYR A 112 -28.71 -14.69 9.55
N TYR A 113 -28.05 -13.59 9.18
CA TYR A 113 -27.68 -12.55 10.13
C TYR A 113 -27.85 -11.15 9.55
N ILE A 114 -28.36 -10.25 10.40
CA ILE A 114 -28.36 -8.80 10.19
C ILE A 114 -27.38 -8.21 11.20
N ASN A 115 -26.39 -7.47 10.75
CA ASN A 115 -25.37 -6.85 11.59
C ASN A 115 -25.17 -5.37 11.22
N ASN A 116 -25.01 -4.50 12.21
CA ASN A 116 -24.56 -3.12 12.00
C ASN A 116 -23.03 -3.05 12.11
N SER A 117 -22.35 -2.89 10.98
CA SER A 117 -20.88 -2.74 10.93
C SER A 117 -20.39 -1.36 11.41
N TYR A 118 -21.30 -0.41 11.63
CA TYR A 118 -21.05 0.95 12.09
C TYR A 118 -21.60 1.22 13.51
N TYR A 119 -21.76 0.17 14.31
CA TYR A 119 -22.18 0.32 15.70
C TYR A 119 -21.18 1.20 16.50
N PRO A 120 -21.65 2.16 17.33
CA PRO A 120 -23.02 2.37 17.80
C PRO A 120 -23.89 3.31 16.95
N HIS A 121 -23.42 3.71 15.77
CA HIS A 121 -24.05 4.73 14.94
C HIS A 121 -25.16 4.16 14.03
N ASN A 122 -25.90 5.08 13.40
CA ASN A 122 -27.00 4.78 12.47
C ASN A 122 -26.44 4.16 11.17
N PRO A 123 -26.85 2.92 10.81
CA PRO A 123 -26.30 2.20 9.68
C PRO A 123 -26.99 2.49 8.33
N LEU A 124 -28.03 3.31 8.30
CA LEU A 124 -28.74 3.65 7.07
C LEU A 124 -27.98 4.69 6.22
N LEU A 125 -28.26 4.72 4.92
CA LEU A 125 -27.66 5.64 3.96
C LEU A 125 -28.29 7.04 4.02
N PRO A 126 -27.60 8.08 3.52
CA PRO A 126 -28.22 9.38 3.31
C PRO A 126 -29.35 9.24 2.30
N GLY A 127 -30.49 9.85 2.60
CA GLY A 127 -31.71 9.75 1.78
C GLY A 127 -32.65 8.61 2.20
N ASP A 128 -32.18 7.64 3.00
CA ASP A 128 -33.09 6.71 3.66
C ASP A 128 -33.96 7.46 4.67
N ASN A 129 -35.22 7.05 4.81
CA ASN A 129 -36.07 7.57 5.88
C ASN A 129 -35.46 7.16 7.23
N GLY A 130 -35.06 8.13 8.04
CA GLY A 130 -34.36 7.89 9.31
C GLY A 130 -32.85 7.66 9.18
N GLY A 131 -32.28 7.78 7.98
CA GLY A 131 -30.83 7.84 7.80
C GLY A 131 -30.21 9.08 8.47
N PRO A 132 -28.88 9.11 8.64
CA PRO A 132 -28.19 10.31 9.10
C PRO A 132 -28.52 11.47 8.17
N GLY A 133 -28.61 12.69 8.70
CA GLY A 133 -28.53 13.86 7.83
C GLY A 133 -27.22 13.80 7.05
N PRO A 134 -27.19 14.26 5.79
CA PRO A 134 -25.98 14.20 4.97
C PRO A 134 -24.79 14.89 5.65
N CYS A 135 -25.02 15.81 6.59
CA CYS A 135 -23.98 16.53 7.33
C CYS A 135 -23.64 15.97 8.71
N ASP A 136 -24.19 14.82 9.09
CA ASP A 136 -24.02 14.23 10.43
C ASP A 136 -22.89 13.19 10.49
N TYR A 137 -22.17 12.95 9.37
CA TYR A 137 -21.10 11.98 9.33
C TYR A 137 -19.81 12.53 9.97
N PRO A 138 -19.08 11.69 10.74
CA PRO A 138 -17.79 12.04 11.29
C PRO A 138 -16.77 12.30 10.18
N LYS A 139 -16.07 13.42 10.27
CA LYS A 139 -15.15 13.91 9.22
C LYS A 139 -13.80 13.18 9.21
N ASP A 140 -13.51 12.49 10.31
CA ASP A 140 -12.30 11.73 10.57
C ASP A 140 -12.42 10.26 10.15
N GLU A 141 -13.64 9.76 9.88
CA GLU A 141 -13.81 8.38 9.49
C GLU A 141 -13.57 8.14 7.98
N GLN A 142 -12.76 7.13 7.69
CA GLN A 142 -12.36 6.78 6.33
C GLN A 142 -13.51 6.64 5.36
N ALA A 143 -14.53 5.90 5.79
CA ALA A 143 -15.55 5.51 4.86
C ALA A 143 -16.67 6.57 4.74
N THR A 144 -16.58 7.69 5.48
CA THR A 144 -17.48 8.86 5.36
C THR A 144 -17.61 9.37 3.92
N PHE A 145 -16.60 9.21 3.06
CA PHE A 145 -16.69 9.65 1.67
C PHE A 145 -17.72 8.84 0.88
N PHE A 146 -17.78 7.53 1.13
CA PHE A 146 -18.80 6.66 0.57
C PHE A 146 -20.14 6.89 1.24
N TYR A 147 -20.13 6.98 2.57
CA TYR A 147 -21.35 6.99 3.36
C TYR A 147 -22.12 8.29 3.29
N SER A 148 -21.45 9.42 3.12
CA SER A 148 -22.12 10.69 2.81
C SER A 148 -22.76 10.72 1.42
N GLY A 149 -22.55 9.69 0.57
CA GLY A 149 -22.97 9.66 -0.83
C GLY A 149 -22.00 10.39 -1.78
N ALA A 150 -20.96 11.05 -1.25
CA ALA A 150 -20.04 11.88 -2.03
C ALA A 150 -19.25 11.10 -3.09
N ALA A 151 -18.81 9.88 -2.81
CA ALA A 151 -18.11 9.04 -3.79
C ALA A 151 -18.98 8.77 -5.03
N ARG A 152 -20.24 8.38 -4.82
CA ARG A 152 -21.19 8.10 -5.90
C ARG A 152 -21.63 9.38 -6.61
N TYR A 153 -21.81 10.47 -5.86
CA TYR A 153 -22.09 11.78 -6.43
C TYR A 153 -20.98 12.24 -7.38
N LEU A 154 -19.72 12.13 -6.95
CA LEU A 154 -18.54 12.43 -7.78
C LEU A 154 -18.51 11.54 -9.03
N GLN A 155 -18.62 10.22 -8.86
CA GLN A 155 -18.62 9.29 -9.99
C GLN A 155 -19.71 9.59 -11.02
N ASN A 156 -20.95 9.83 -10.56
CA ASN A 156 -22.07 10.16 -11.45
C ASN A 156 -21.84 11.48 -12.19
N PHE A 157 -21.27 12.48 -11.51
CA PHE A 157 -20.93 13.75 -12.12
C PHE A 157 -19.88 13.59 -13.21
N LEU A 158 -18.78 12.89 -12.93
CA LEU A 158 -17.70 12.62 -13.88
C LEU A 158 -18.19 11.80 -15.08
N ALA A 159 -19.01 10.77 -14.85
CA ALA A 159 -19.60 9.98 -15.93
C ALA A 159 -20.51 10.79 -16.86
N THR A 160 -21.11 11.87 -16.35
CA THR A 160 -22.02 12.74 -17.12
C THR A 160 -21.29 13.89 -17.81
N ASN A 161 -20.33 14.51 -17.14
CA ASN A 161 -19.72 15.77 -17.57
C ASN A 161 -18.26 15.62 -18.04
N GLY A 162 -17.64 14.46 -17.82
CA GLY A 162 -16.20 14.25 -17.99
C GLY A 162 -15.38 14.74 -16.80
N ASP A 163 -14.07 14.51 -16.87
CA ASP A 163 -13.08 14.90 -15.85
C ASP A 163 -12.44 16.28 -16.12
N ASP A 164 -12.87 16.97 -17.18
CA ASP A 164 -12.37 18.30 -17.53
C ASP A 164 -13.07 19.40 -16.72
N ASN A 165 -12.28 20.20 -16.00
CA ASN A 165 -12.72 21.28 -15.09
C ASN A 165 -13.82 20.86 -14.11
N TRP A 166 -13.89 19.57 -13.78
CA TRP A 166 -15.01 18.98 -13.05
C TRP A 166 -15.22 19.62 -11.68
N PHE A 167 -14.12 19.95 -10.97
CA PHE A 167 -14.19 20.44 -9.60
C PHE A 167 -14.78 21.85 -9.55
N PHE A 168 -14.38 22.73 -10.48
CA PHE A 168 -14.98 24.05 -10.64
C PHE A 168 -16.45 23.95 -11.10
N ALA A 169 -16.74 23.09 -12.08
CA ALA A 169 -18.11 22.91 -12.57
C ALA A 169 -19.05 22.41 -11.46
N MET A 170 -18.57 21.50 -10.60
CA MET A 170 -19.32 20.99 -9.45
C MET A 170 -19.52 22.08 -8.38
N GLU A 171 -18.52 22.91 -8.11
CA GLU A 171 -18.68 24.04 -7.19
C GLU A 171 -19.72 25.05 -7.68
N HIS A 172 -19.64 25.43 -8.95
CA HIS A 172 -20.56 26.40 -9.55
C HIS A 172 -22.00 25.87 -9.54
N ALA A 173 -22.18 24.58 -9.88
CA ALA A 173 -23.47 23.91 -9.84
C ALA A 173 -24.06 23.85 -8.43
N THR A 174 -23.22 23.81 -7.39
CA THR A 174 -23.68 23.58 -6.01
C THR A 174 -23.83 24.82 -5.15
N THR A 175 -23.41 25.97 -5.66
CA THR A 175 -23.45 27.27 -4.96
C THR A 175 -24.41 28.28 -5.60
N ASN A 176 -25.26 27.85 -6.56
CA ASN A 176 -26.17 28.73 -7.33
C ASN A 176 -25.44 29.95 -7.92
N ASP A 177 -24.26 29.72 -8.51
CA ASP A 177 -23.41 30.76 -9.09
C ASP A 177 -22.88 31.79 -8.06
N GLN A 178 -23.07 31.54 -6.76
CA GLN A 178 -22.44 32.29 -5.64
C GLN A 178 -21.12 31.65 -5.18
N GLY A 179 -20.52 30.80 -6.01
CA GLY A 179 -19.19 30.26 -5.78
C GLY A 179 -18.15 31.37 -5.65
N THR A 180 -16.96 31.03 -5.13
CA THR A 180 -15.87 32.00 -5.16
C THR A 180 -15.58 32.38 -6.62
N PRO A 181 -15.39 33.67 -6.95
CA PRO A 181 -14.98 34.07 -8.30
C PRO A 181 -13.61 33.51 -8.69
N GLU A 182 -12.86 33.00 -7.71
CA GLU A 182 -11.60 32.28 -7.90
C GLU A 182 -11.87 30.78 -8.07
N LEU A 183 -11.29 30.20 -9.12
CA LEU A 183 -11.21 28.76 -9.34
C LEU A 183 -10.61 28.09 -8.10
N PRO A 184 -11.23 27.03 -7.54
CA PRO A 184 -10.61 26.26 -6.49
C PRO A 184 -9.22 25.78 -6.91
N SER A 185 -8.18 26.23 -6.22
CA SER A 185 -6.79 26.01 -6.62
C SER A 185 -6.24 24.65 -6.17
N CYS A 186 -7.07 23.62 -6.03
CA CYS A 186 -6.58 22.32 -5.49
C CYS A 186 -5.58 21.60 -6.37
N GLY A 187 -5.46 22.04 -7.61
CA GLY A 187 -4.44 21.59 -8.55
C GLY A 187 -3.01 22.04 -8.23
N GLU A 188 -2.80 22.92 -7.25
CA GLU A 188 -1.48 23.45 -6.89
C GLU A 188 -1.02 22.92 -5.53
N ILE A 189 0.27 22.65 -5.40
CA ILE A 189 0.89 22.36 -4.10
C ILE A 189 0.77 23.61 -3.21
N GLU A 190 0.49 23.43 -1.92
CA GLU A 190 0.30 24.50 -0.91
C GLU A 190 -0.97 25.34 -1.13
N SER A 191 -1.94 24.80 -1.85
CA SER A 191 -3.21 25.48 -2.07
C SER A 191 -4.03 25.68 -0.80
N HIS A 192 -4.35 26.94 -0.49
CA HIS A 192 -5.12 27.29 0.71
C HIS A 192 -6.64 27.21 0.52
N ASN A 193 -7.12 27.10 -0.72
CA ASN A 193 -8.54 27.19 -1.05
C ASN A 193 -9.19 25.82 -1.35
N CYS A 194 -8.70 24.73 -0.75
CA CYS A 194 -9.28 23.40 -0.93
C CYS A 194 -10.38 23.03 0.06
N SER A 195 -10.20 23.41 1.32
CA SER A 195 -11.14 23.11 2.39
C SER A 195 -12.53 23.66 2.11
N PRO A 196 -13.61 22.99 2.57
CA PRO A 196 -14.96 23.55 2.50
C PRO A 196 -14.98 24.94 3.14
N SER A 197 -15.55 25.93 2.42
CA SER A 197 -15.60 27.33 2.84
C SER A 197 -16.87 27.70 3.62
N LYS A 198 -17.87 26.83 3.60
CA LYS A 198 -19.16 26.98 4.28
C LYS A 198 -19.48 25.76 5.13
N ASP A 199 -20.49 25.86 6.01
CA ASP A 199 -21.00 24.68 6.69
C ASP A 199 -21.64 23.71 5.69
N CYS A 200 -21.59 22.40 6.00
CA CYS A 200 -22.10 21.36 5.11
C CYS A 200 -23.55 21.62 4.65
N ARG A 201 -24.40 22.14 5.53
CA ARG A 201 -25.83 22.42 5.24
C ARG A 201 -26.04 23.57 4.25
N GLU A 202 -25.00 24.36 3.98
CA GLU A 202 -25.05 25.48 3.04
C GLU A 202 -24.67 25.07 1.61
N TYR A 203 -24.16 23.86 1.41
CA TYR A 203 -23.90 23.29 0.09
C TYR A 203 -25.17 22.64 -0.49
N THR A 204 -25.45 22.90 -1.77
CA THR A 204 -26.58 22.27 -2.49
C THR A 204 -26.03 21.58 -3.75
N SER A 205 -25.48 20.37 -3.73
CA SER A 205 -25.71 19.25 -2.82
C SER A 205 -24.74 19.17 -1.65
N THR A 206 -25.20 18.64 -0.53
CA THR A 206 -24.41 18.40 0.69
C THR A 206 -23.25 17.43 0.49
N GLU A 207 -23.36 16.51 -0.46
CA GLU A 207 -22.33 15.56 -0.89
C GLU A 207 -21.05 16.29 -1.32
N PHE A 208 -21.20 17.45 -1.98
CA PHE A 208 -20.06 18.24 -2.42
C PHE A 208 -19.21 18.78 -1.26
N TYR A 209 -19.80 18.95 -0.07
CA TYR A 209 -19.05 19.28 1.14
C TYR A 209 -17.94 18.25 1.41
N TYR A 210 -18.26 16.95 1.33
CA TYR A 210 -17.30 15.88 1.57
C TYR A 210 -16.35 15.69 0.41
N VAL A 211 -16.78 15.96 -0.83
CA VAL A 211 -15.85 16.06 -1.97
C VAL A 211 -14.79 17.11 -1.65
N ARG A 212 -15.17 18.33 -1.24
CA ARG A 212 -14.22 19.39 -0.85
C ARG A 212 -13.36 19.01 0.36
N LEU A 213 -13.93 18.30 1.35
CA LEU A 213 -13.17 17.80 2.49
C LEU A 213 -12.05 16.85 2.04
N VAL A 214 -12.38 15.86 1.21
CA VAL A 214 -11.40 14.92 0.65
C VAL A 214 -10.41 15.63 -0.27
N SER A 215 -10.86 16.61 -1.09
CA SER A 215 -9.98 17.45 -1.90
C SER A 215 -8.90 18.13 -1.06
N ALA A 216 -9.26 18.66 0.11
CA ALA A 216 -8.34 19.29 1.03
C ALA A 216 -7.33 18.30 1.63
N LEU A 217 -7.79 17.09 1.99
CA LEU A 217 -6.92 16.05 2.51
C LEU A 217 -5.93 15.55 1.45
N ILE A 218 -6.37 15.38 0.21
CA ILE A 218 -5.49 15.04 -0.92
C ILE A 218 -4.43 16.12 -1.11
N ASN A 219 -4.84 17.39 -1.18
CA ASN A 219 -3.90 18.49 -1.38
C ASN A 219 -2.89 18.58 -0.21
N GLN A 220 -3.37 18.52 1.03
CA GLN A 220 -2.54 18.51 2.22
C GLN A 220 -1.55 17.33 2.22
N PHE A 221 -2.00 16.13 1.84
CA PHE A 221 -1.13 14.97 1.70
C PHE A 221 0.01 15.25 0.72
N PHE A 222 -0.31 15.74 -0.48
CA PHE A 222 0.72 16.01 -1.50
C PHE A 222 1.65 17.16 -1.12
N THR A 223 1.16 18.19 -0.43
CA THR A 223 2.00 19.24 0.15
C THR A 223 2.97 18.66 1.18
N GLN A 224 2.47 17.91 2.17
CA GLN A 224 3.34 17.32 3.19
C GLN A 224 4.30 16.29 2.59
N ALA A 225 3.86 15.53 1.59
CA ALA A 225 4.70 14.59 0.87
C ALA A 225 5.80 15.32 0.10
N HIS A 226 5.48 16.45 -0.54
CA HIS A 226 6.44 17.27 -1.25
C HIS A 226 7.49 17.88 -0.30
N GLU A 227 7.05 18.52 0.79
CA GLU A 227 7.91 19.13 1.81
C GLU A 227 8.85 18.09 2.44
N ASN A 228 8.29 16.97 2.91
CA ASN A 228 9.10 15.91 3.50
C ASN A 228 10.06 15.29 2.48
N PHE A 229 9.63 15.07 1.24
CA PHE A 229 10.51 14.53 0.20
C PHE A 229 11.66 15.50 -0.12
N GLN A 230 11.41 16.82 -0.08
CA GLN A 230 12.45 17.83 -0.23
C GLN A 230 13.48 17.76 0.89
N ASP A 231 13.03 17.77 2.14
CA ASP A 231 13.90 17.70 3.30
C ASP A 231 14.75 16.41 3.29
N GLN A 232 14.13 15.27 2.99
CA GLN A 232 14.82 13.99 2.93
C GLN A 232 15.77 13.88 1.74
N THR A 233 15.45 14.47 0.59
CA THR A 233 16.36 14.53 -0.56
C THR A 233 17.62 15.31 -0.21
N ILE A 234 17.48 16.45 0.49
CA ILE A 234 18.61 17.25 0.96
C ILE A 234 19.49 16.43 1.91
N LEU A 235 18.89 15.76 2.90
CA LEU A 235 19.62 14.90 3.84
C LEU A 235 20.33 13.74 3.13
N SER A 236 19.72 13.18 2.10
CA SER A 236 20.29 12.05 1.35
C SER A 236 21.42 12.48 0.43
N MET A 237 21.33 13.66 -0.18
CA MET A 237 22.46 14.27 -0.90
C MET A 237 23.67 14.46 0.02
N LEU A 238 23.44 14.95 1.25
CA LEU A 238 24.50 15.06 2.26
C LEU A 238 25.04 13.69 2.68
N SER A 239 24.16 12.69 2.77
CA SER A 239 24.54 11.33 3.14
C SER A 239 25.42 10.64 2.09
N ILE A 240 25.24 10.93 0.79
CA ILE A 240 26.11 10.39 -0.27
C ILE A 240 27.55 10.89 -0.12
N ASP A 241 27.75 12.17 0.19
CA ASP A 241 29.08 12.72 0.43
C ASP A 241 29.78 12.01 1.59
N GLU A 242 29.03 11.75 2.66
CA GLU A 242 29.53 10.99 3.80
C GLU A 242 29.82 9.53 3.44
N MET A 243 28.94 8.85 2.69
CA MET A 243 29.17 7.47 2.27
C MET A 243 30.41 7.33 1.38
N ILE A 244 30.63 8.26 0.45
CA ILE A 244 31.84 8.27 -0.37
C ILE A 244 33.09 8.48 0.50
N ALA A 245 33.02 9.37 1.49
CA ALA A 245 34.13 9.62 2.40
C ALA A 245 34.42 8.43 3.34
N ASP A 246 33.37 7.74 3.77
CA ASP A 246 33.43 6.57 4.62
C ASP A 246 34.06 5.39 3.89
N PHE A 247 33.51 4.99 2.74
CA PHE A 247 33.92 3.78 2.02
C PHE A 247 35.07 3.98 1.02
N LYS A 248 35.42 5.22 0.68
CA LYS A 248 36.61 5.59 -0.13
C LYS A 248 36.76 4.74 -1.41
N PRO A 249 35.77 4.76 -2.32
CA PRO A 249 35.82 3.95 -3.53
C PRO A 249 37.08 4.28 -4.36
N ASP A 250 37.77 3.25 -4.88
CA ASP A 250 38.99 3.40 -5.66
C ASP A 250 38.71 4.07 -7.01
N PRO A 251 39.20 5.30 -7.28
CA PRO A 251 38.92 6.04 -8.49
C PRO A 251 39.40 5.36 -9.77
N ALA A 252 40.33 4.40 -9.67
CA ALA A 252 40.79 3.62 -10.82
C ALA A 252 39.80 2.53 -11.26
N ARG A 253 38.81 2.17 -10.44
CA ARG A 253 37.80 1.16 -10.80
C ARG A 253 36.67 1.82 -11.59
N ALA A 254 36.39 1.25 -12.77
CA ALA A 254 35.22 1.64 -13.54
C ALA A 254 33.97 1.37 -12.71
N VAL A 255 33.22 2.42 -12.44
CA VAL A 255 31.93 2.30 -11.75
C VAL A 255 30.92 1.70 -12.70
N ASP A 256 30.15 0.73 -12.18
CA ASP A 256 29.09 0.07 -12.92
C ASP A 256 28.18 1.13 -13.55
N ARG A 257 27.98 1.05 -14.86
CA ARG A 257 27.13 1.99 -15.60
C ARG A 257 25.69 2.00 -15.09
N ASN A 258 25.29 0.93 -14.40
CA ASN A 258 23.97 0.78 -13.82
C ASN A 258 23.83 1.44 -12.44
N LEU A 259 24.88 2.06 -11.88
CA LEU A 259 24.82 2.71 -10.56
C LEU A 259 23.60 3.62 -10.41
N PHE A 260 23.38 4.52 -11.37
CA PHE A 260 22.27 5.47 -11.34
C PHE A 260 20.91 4.80 -11.57
N SER A 261 20.85 3.72 -12.36
CA SER A 261 19.65 2.89 -12.45
C SER A 261 19.29 2.30 -11.09
N ILE A 262 20.29 1.91 -10.29
CA ILE A 262 20.08 1.37 -8.95
C ILE A 262 19.75 2.50 -7.95
N ILE A 263 20.31 3.71 -8.08
CA ILE A 263 19.89 4.89 -7.28
C ILE A 263 18.42 5.24 -7.56
N ALA A 264 18.01 5.24 -8.83
CA ALA A 264 16.62 5.44 -9.24
C ALA A 264 15.72 4.30 -8.72
N GLY A 265 16.22 3.06 -8.74
CA GLY A 265 15.57 1.89 -8.14
C GLY A 265 15.42 2.03 -6.61
N ALA A 266 16.45 2.43 -5.89
CA ALA A 266 16.42 2.66 -4.44
C ALA A 266 15.40 3.76 -4.06
N SER A 267 15.29 4.81 -4.89
CA SER A 267 14.29 5.88 -4.73
C SER A 267 12.86 5.35 -4.95
N THR A 268 12.68 4.49 -5.95
CA THR A 268 11.41 3.78 -6.23
C THR A 268 11.01 2.88 -5.06
N ILE A 269 11.99 2.19 -4.50
CA ILE A 269 11.81 1.27 -3.37
C ILE A 269 11.46 2.06 -2.10
N ALA A 270 12.09 3.19 -1.81
CA ALA A 270 11.75 4.02 -0.66
C ALA A 270 10.27 4.47 -0.67
N GLY A 271 9.72 4.81 -1.84
CA GLY A 271 8.29 5.12 -2.00
C GLY A 271 7.39 3.91 -1.77
N ALA A 272 7.79 2.72 -2.22
CA ALA A 272 7.05 1.48 -1.97
C ALA A 272 7.11 1.05 -0.49
N VAL A 273 8.24 1.23 0.18
CA VAL A 273 8.37 0.88 1.61
C VAL A 273 7.70 1.89 2.52
N ALA A 274 7.70 3.19 2.19
CA ALA A 274 6.85 4.13 2.92
C ALA A 274 5.37 3.70 2.87
N GLY A 275 4.94 3.10 1.74
CA GLY A 275 3.62 2.48 1.60
C GLY A 275 3.44 1.19 2.42
N ALA A 276 4.44 0.31 2.46
CA ALA A 276 4.37 -0.96 3.20
C ALA A 276 4.55 -0.80 4.72
N ALA A 277 5.39 0.13 5.15
CA ALA A 277 5.63 0.48 6.55
C ALA A 277 4.48 1.28 7.16
N ALA A 278 3.74 2.04 6.33
CA ALA A 278 2.45 2.60 6.70
C ALA A 278 1.38 1.49 6.74
N SER A 279 1.50 0.58 7.72
CA SER A 279 0.48 -0.44 7.96
C SER A 279 -0.89 0.22 8.13
N GLY A 280 -1.89 -0.23 7.36
CA GLY A 280 -3.26 0.27 7.44
C GLY A 280 -3.63 1.27 6.34
N PRO A 281 -4.64 2.14 6.58
CA PRO A 281 -5.23 2.99 5.55
C PRO A 281 -4.24 3.96 4.88
N ALA A 282 -3.18 4.39 5.59
CA ALA A 282 -2.19 5.33 5.07
C ALA A 282 -1.31 4.77 3.93
N GLY A 283 -1.14 3.44 3.83
CA GLY A 283 -0.27 2.82 2.83
C GLY A 283 -0.70 3.06 1.38
N VAL A 284 -1.99 3.29 1.13
CA VAL A 284 -2.53 3.51 -0.23
C VAL A 284 -2.11 4.89 -0.78
N PRO A 285 -2.33 6.02 -0.08
CA PRO A 285 -1.76 7.32 -0.47
C PRO A 285 -0.24 7.30 -0.70
N PHE A 286 0.53 6.61 0.15
CA PHE A 286 1.97 6.47 -0.04
C PHE A 286 2.33 5.67 -1.29
N SER A 287 1.57 4.62 -1.60
CA SER A 287 1.76 3.84 -2.83
C SER A 287 1.52 4.70 -4.09
N LEU A 288 0.55 5.62 -4.05
CA LEU A 288 0.31 6.59 -5.11
C LEU A 288 1.53 7.51 -5.30
N PHE A 289 2.04 8.10 -4.21
CA PHE A 289 3.23 8.96 -4.27
C PHE A 289 4.48 8.19 -4.71
N GLY A 290 4.69 6.99 -4.20
CA GLY A 290 5.76 6.09 -4.64
C GLY A 290 5.67 5.71 -6.12
N GLY A 291 4.46 5.57 -6.66
CA GLY A 291 4.22 5.38 -8.09
C GLY A 291 4.74 6.55 -8.93
N ILE A 292 4.54 7.79 -8.49
CA ILE A 292 5.05 9.00 -9.17
C ILE A 292 6.58 8.98 -9.20
N ILE A 293 7.22 8.75 -8.06
CA ILE A 293 8.68 8.67 -7.95
C ILE A 293 9.23 7.57 -8.87
N SER A 294 8.55 6.42 -8.92
CA SER A 294 8.95 5.29 -9.78
C SER A 294 8.96 5.68 -11.26
N ILE A 295 7.87 6.31 -11.74
CA ILE A 295 7.73 6.74 -13.13
C ILE A 295 8.81 7.76 -13.47
N VAL A 296 9.05 8.74 -12.58
CA VAL A 296 10.07 9.76 -12.76
C VAL A 296 11.47 9.17 -12.81
N GLY A 297 11.81 8.30 -11.85
CA GLY A 297 13.09 7.61 -11.78
C GLY A 297 13.37 6.81 -13.06
N ALA A 298 12.38 6.06 -13.56
CA ALA A 298 12.51 5.30 -14.79
C ALA A 298 12.67 6.17 -16.06
N SER A 299 12.18 7.41 -16.03
CA SER A 299 12.25 8.34 -17.17
C SER A 299 13.47 9.28 -17.15
N THR A 300 14.15 9.37 -16.01
CA THR A 300 15.29 10.29 -15.84
C THR A 300 16.53 9.72 -16.55
N PRO A 301 17.15 10.44 -17.49
CA PRO A 301 18.33 9.95 -18.19
C PRO A 301 19.47 9.61 -17.23
N ILE A 302 20.09 8.45 -17.46
CA ILE A 302 21.29 8.01 -16.74
C ILE A 302 22.50 8.78 -17.29
N PRO A 303 23.30 9.44 -16.44
CA PRO A 303 24.53 10.09 -16.86
C PRO A 303 25.50 9.13 -17.58
N GLU A 304 26.20 9.62 -18.61
CA GLU A 304 27.07 8.79 -19.47
C GLU A 304 28.53 8.60 -18.96
N ALA A 305 28.99 9.37 -17.96
CA ALA A 305 30.42 9.44 -17.60
C ALA A 305 30.73 8.95 -16.18
N PHE A 306 31.73 8.07 -16.06
CA PHE A 306 32.06 7.32 -14.85
C PHE A 306 33.52 7.56 -14.44
N ASP A 307 33.72 8.55 -13.59
CA ASP A 307 34.89 8.70 -12.73
C ASP A 307 34.36 8.96 -11.33
N ILE A 308 34.95 8.35 -10.30
CA ILE A 308 34.54 8.52 -8.90
C ILE A 308 34.59 9.98 -8.45
N GLU A 309 35.52 10.78 -8.97
CA GLU A 309 35.51 12.23 -8.73
C GLU A 309 34.24 12.91 -9.28
N HIS A 310 33.66 12.37 -10.36
CA HIS A 310 32.43 12.86 -10.98
C HIS A 310 31.16 12.21 -10.43
N ILE A 311 31.23 11.05 -9.76
CA ILE A 311 30.05 10.37 -9.17
C ILE A 311 29.36 11.29 -8.18
N ARG A 312 30.13 12.00 -7.35
CA ARG A 312 29.58 12.94 -6.37
C ARG A 312 28.73 14.01 -7.05
N GLU A 313 29.30 14.68 -8.05
CA GLU A 313 28.63 15.74 -8.79
C GLU A 313 27.43 15.18 -9.56
N GLN A 314 27.59 14.03 -10.22
CA GLN A 314 26.53 13.43 -11.02
C GLN A 314 25.41 12.82 -10.19
N ALA A 315 25.68 12.23 -9.03
CA ALA A 315 24.65 11.76 -8.10
C ALA A 315 23.84 12.93 -7.56
N SER A 316 24.50 14.03 -7.21
CA SER A 316 23.82 15.26 -6.79
C SER A 316 22.94 15.83 -7.91
N VAL A 317 23.46 15.89 -9.15
CA VAL A 317 22.70 16.35 -10.33
C VAL A 317 21.53 15.41 -10.64
N HIS A 318 21.75 14.10 -10.59
CA HIS A 318 20.75 13.09 -10.90
C HIS A 318 19.62 13.07 -9.86
N LEU A 319 19.95 13.07 -8.56
CA LEU A 319 18.95 13.19 -7.49
C LEU A 319 18.18 14.51 -7.58
N ARG A 320 18.86 15.62 -7.89
CA ARG A 320 18.18 16.91 -8.12
C ARG A 320 17.21 16.84 -9.29
N THR A 321 17.58 16.11 -10.35
CA THR A 321 16.72 15.91 -11.52
C THR A 321 15.51 15.07 -11.15
N ILE A 322 15.70 13.93 -10.48
CA ILE A 322 14.60 13.09 -9.97
C ILE A 322 13.67 13.92 -9.08
N PHE A 323 14.23 14.73 -8.18
CA PHE A 323 13.43 15.58 -7.30
C PHE A 323 12.60 16.60 -8.07
N ASN A 324 13.23 17.35 -8.98
CA ASN A 324 12.55 18.36 -9.78
C ASN A 324 11.45 17.74 -10.65
N GLU A 325 11.71 16.61 -11.29
CA GLU A 325 10.73 15.91 -12.10
C GLU A 325 9.61 15.27 -11.25
N THR A 326 9.91 14.85 -10.02
CA THR A 326 8.91 14.37 -9.04
C THR A 326 8.00 15.51 -8.61
N ARG A 327 8.56 16.68 -8.30
CA ARG A 327 7.77 17.89 -8.00
C ARG A 327 6.86 18.25 -9.18
N ILE A 328 7.43 18.35 -10.38
CA ILE A 328 6.66 18.67 -11.61
C ILE A 328 5.57 17.62 -11.87
N SER A 329 5.87 16.34 -11.69
CA SER A 329 4.89 15.26 -11.88
C SER A 329 3.79 15.29 -10.82
N THR A 330 4.11 15.66 -9.58
CA THR A 330 3.14 15.84 -8.49
C THR A 330 2.22 17.03 -8.77
N GLU A 331 2.78 18.17 -9.18
CA GLU A 331 2.01 19.35 -9.62
C GLU A 331 1.08 19.00 -10.79
N ARG A 332 1.59 18.27 -11.79
CA ARG A 332 0.79 17.83 -12.92
C ARG A 332 -0.32 16.85 -12.52
N LEU A 333 -0.03 15.93 -11.62
CA LEU A 333 -1.02 15.00 -11.09
C LEU A 333 -2.13 15.76 -10.36
N LEU A 334 -1.79 16.64 -9.42
CA LEU A 334 -2.77 17.45 -8.70
C LEU A 334 -3.60 18.28 -9.68
N ALA A 335 -2.96 19.02 -10.59
CA ALA A 335 -3.63 19.81 -11.59
C ALA A 335 -4.63 18.97 -12.40
N ARG A 336 -4.20 17.80 -12.90
CA ARG A 336 -5.09 16.92 -13.67
C ARG A 336 -6.21 16.32 -12.80
N LEU A 337 -5.91 15.89 -11.58
CA LEU A 337 -6.86 15.31 -10.64
C LEU A 337 -8.02 16.28 -10.34
N PHE A 338 -7.74 17.58 -10.30
CA PHE A 338 -8.73 18.64 -10.10
C PHE A 338 -9.24 19.27 -11.41
N GLY A 339 -9.00 18.61 -12.54
CA GLY A 339 -9.64 18.91 -13.82
C GLY A 339 -8.92 19.93 -14.72
N ASN A 340 -7.66 20.27 -14.46
CA ASN A 340 -6.90 21.14 -15.36
C ASN A 340 -6.62 20.42 -16.69
N VAL A 341 -7.21 20.93 -17.77
CA VAL A 341 -7.14 20.35 -19.13
C VAL A 341 -5.83 20.64 -19.86
N ASP A 342 -5.10 21.67 -19.43
CA ASP A 342 -3.83 22.05 -20.06
C ASP A 342 -2.69 21.10 -19.65
N VAL A 343 -2.94 20.23 -18.68
CA VAL A 343 -1.96 19.27 -18.16
C VAL A 343 -2.21 17.89 -18.73
N LYS A 344 -1.25 17.41 -19.55
CA LYS A 344 -1.23 16.04 -20.04
C LYS A 344 -0.69 15.10 -18.97
N TYR A 345 -1.58 14.47 -18.21
CA TYR A 345 -1.27 13.41 -17.27
C TYR A 345 -2.34 12.31 -17.35
N SER A 346 -1.94 11.05 -17.46
CA SER A 346 -2.87 9.92 -17.62
C SER A 346 -3.23 9.32 -16.26
N LEU A 347 -4.37 9.73 -15.69
CA LEU A 347 -4.87 9.16 -14.43
C LEU A 347 -5.20 7.66 -14.58
N SER A 348 -5.61 7.22 -15.77
CA SER A 348 -5.87 5.80 -16.04
C SER A 348 -4.61 4.95 -15.97
N ASP A 349 -3.48 5.43 -16.50
CA ASP A 349 -2.21 4.70 -16.43
C ASP A 349 -1.71 4.64 -14.99
N LEU A 350 -1.90 5.71 -14.21
CA LEU A 350 -1.59 5.72 -12.80
C LEU A 350 -2.42 4.70 -12.01
N VAL A 351 -3.75 4.70 -12.18
CA VAL A 351 -4.63 3.72 -11.52
C VAL A 351 -4.27 2.29 -11.94
N LYS A 352 -3.94 2.06 -13.21
CA LYS A 352 -3.47 0.76 -13.69
C LYS A 352 -2.19 0.32 -13.00
N GLU A 353 -1.21 1.21 -12.86
CA GLU A 353 0.03 0.91 -12.15
C GLU A 353 -0.22 0.60 -10.67
N MET A 354 -1.12 1.33 -10.02
CA MET A 354 -1.53 1.00 -8.66
C MET A 354 -2.16 -0.39 -8.56
N LYS A 355 -3.02 -0.77 -9.52
CA LYS A 355 -3.60 -2.13 -9.59
C LYS A 355 -2.52 -3.20 -9.73
N ASN A 356 -1.51 -2.97 -10.56
CA ASN A 356 -0.37 -3.87 -10.70
C ASN A 356 0.39 -4.07 -9.37
N ARG A 357 0.34 -3.06 -8.49
CA ARG A 357 0.92 -3.08 -7.14
C ARG A 357 -0.06 -3.58 -6.06
N GLY A 358 -1.18 -4.19 -6.45
CA GLY A 358 -2.13 -4.82 -5.55
C GLY A 358 -3.26 -3.92 -5.05
N PHE A 359 -3.33 -2.65 -5.47
CA PHE A 359 -4.47 -1.79 -5.16
C PHE A 359 -5.75 -2.34 -5.82
N GLN A 360 -6.80 -2.51 -5.04
CA GLN A 360 -8.11 -2.93 -5.53
C GLN A 360 -9.03 -1.70 -5.52
N PRO A 361 -9.46 -1.18 -6.70
CA PRO A 361 -10.41 -0.08 -6.73
C PRO A 361 -11.77 -0.54 -6.20
N VAL A 362 -12.60 0.42 -5.81
CA VAL A 362 -13.99 0.15 -5.39
C VAL A 362 -14.80 -0.48 -6.51
N ALA A 363 -14.57 -0.04 -7.75
CA ALA A 363 -15.14 -0.62 -8.95
C ALA A 363 -14.22 -0.33 -10.16
N ASP A 364 -14.16 -1.27 -11.09
CA ASP A 364 -13.27 -1.20 -12.25
C ASP A 364 -13.73 -0.21 -13.34
N ASP A 365 -15.02 0.10 -13.37
CA ASP A 365 -15.67 1.00 -14.34
C ASP A 365 -15.76 2.45 -13.86
N TRP A 366 -15.26 2.75 -12.66
CA TRP A 366 -15.23 4.11 -12.14
C TRP A 366 -14.20 4.99 -12.85
N ASP A 367 -14.49 6.29 -12.92
CA ASP A 367 -13.55 7.28 -13.43
C ASP A 367 -12.28 7.26 -12.56
N PRO A 368 -11.07 7.33 -13.16
CA PRO A 368 -9.82 7.33 -12.40
C PRO A 368 -9.77 8.39 -11.29
N THR A 369 -10.39 9.56 -11.50
CA THR A 369 -10.52 10.62 -10.49
C THR A 369 -11.35 10.12 -9.31
N ALA A 370 -12.52 9.54 -9.56
CA ALA A 370 -13.38 8.98 -8.51
C ALA A 370 -12.67 7.84 -7.76
N VAL A 371 -11.94 6.97 -8.48
CA VAL A 371 -11.13 5.91 -7.87
C VAL A 371 -10.08 6.49 -6.92
N ILE A 372 -9.35 7.54 -7.33
CA ILE A 372 -8.37 8.21 -6.47
C ILE A 372 -9.06 8.82 -5.25
N PHE A 373 -10.15 9.57 -5.42
CA PHE A 373 -10.90 10.14 -4.29
C PHE A 373 -11.48 9.10 -3.33
N SER A 374 -11.73 7.90 -3.82
CA SER A 374 -12.27 6.78 -3.04
C SER A 374 -11.22 6.09 -2.15
N MET A 375 -9.94 6.45 -2.30
CA MET A 375 -8.86 5.96 -1.44
C MET A 375 -9.06 6.41 0.02
N PRO A 376 -8.41 5.72 0.97
CA PRO A 376 -8.45 6.03 2.41
C PRO A 376 -7.82 7.38 2.82
N TRP A 377 -8.29 8.51 2.29
CA TRP A 377 -7.79 9.84 2.65
C TRP A 377 -8.23 10.27 4.04
N MET A 378 -9.45 9.94 4.41
CA MET A 378 -9.96 10.13 5.76
C MET A 378 -9.53 8.93 6.60
N SER A 379 -9.01 9.14 7.81
CA SER A 379 -8.85 8.06 8.79
C SER A 379 -8.68 8.65 10.18
N ASN A 380 -9.24 7.97 11.19
CA ASN A 380 -9.26 8.40 12.60
C ASN A 380 -7.87 8.47 13.25
N SER A 381 -6.80 8.08 12.56
CA SER A 381 -5.44 8.33 13.02
C SER A 381 -5.14 9.81 12.75
N GLY A 382 -5.43 10.66 13.74
CA GLY A 382 -5.13 12.09 13.68
C GLY A 382 -3.75 12.32 13.10
N SER A 383 -3.67 13.17 12.07
CA SER A 383 -2.47 13.37 11.23
C SER A 383 -1.64 12.10 11.11
N VAL A 384 -1.95 11.21 10.16
CA VAL A 384 -1.03 10.16 9.72
C VAL A 384 0.38 10.74 9.83
N ASP A 385 1.24 10.14 10.67
CA ASP A 385 2.55 10.71 10.96
C ASP A 385 3.43 10.51 9.73
N PHE A 386 3.19 11.34 8.72
CA PHE A 386 3.88 11.34 7.45
C PHE A 386 5.37 11.51 7.70
N THR A 387 5.74 12.32 8.69
CA THR A 387 7.14 12.54 9.08
C THR A 387 7.83 11.23 9.45
N ASN A 388 7.22 10.34 10.25
CA ASN A 388 7.82 9.05 10.55
C ASN A 388 7.94 8.16 9.31
N SER A 389 6.90 8.05 8.48
CA SER A 389 6.96 7.24 7.26
C SER A 389 7.99 7.75 6.25
N PHE A 390 8.13 9.07 6.10
CA PHE A 390 9.15 9.68 5.25
C PHE A 390 10.55 9.53 5.84
N THR A 391 10.70 9.66 7.16
CA THR A 391 11.97 9.42 7.86
C THR A 391 12.42 7.98 7.68
N GLU A 392 11.50 7.02 7.80
CA GLU A 392 11.77 5.60 7.57
C GLU A 392 12.09 5.32 6.10
N GLY A 393 11.34 5.90 5.17
CA GLY A 393 11.63 5.83 3.73
C GLY A 393 13.01 6.39 3.40
N ALA A 394 13.42 7.49 4.01
CA ALA A 394 14.74 8.09 3.83
C ALA A 394 15.86 7.24 4.47
N ARG A 395 15.62 6.68 5.65
CA ARG A 395 16.53 5.72 6.30
C ARG A 395 16.80 4.55 5.35
N LEU A 396 15.75 3.97 4.77
CA LEU A 396 15.89 2.90 3.78
C LEU A 396 16.58 3.36 2.51
N MET A 397 16.24 4.53 1.97
CA MET A 397 16.94 5.06 0.80
C MET A 397 18.46 5.15 1.06
N ASN A 398 18.87 5.64 2.23
CA ASN A 398 20.28 5.67 2.63
C ASN A 398 20.89 4.27 2.71
N GLN A 399 20.18 3.28 3.25
CA GLN A 399 20.67 1.90 3.30
C GLN A 399 20.81 1.27 1.91
N GLY A 400 19.86 1.50 1.01
CA GLY A 400 19.94 1.08 -0.39
C GLY A 400 21.14 1.74 -1.11
N LEU A 401 21.36 3.04 -0.88
CA LEU A 401 22.53 3.76 -1.42
C LEU A 401 23.86 3.19 -0.94
N VAL A 402 23.95 2.69 0.30
CA VAL A 402 25.14 1.96 0.75
C VAL A 402 25.36 0.70 -0.09
N GLY A 403 24.33 -0.12 -0.34
CA GLY A 403 24.43 -1.29 -1.21
C GLY A 403 24.93 -0.95 -2.62
N VAL A 404 24.43 0.17 -3.18
CA VAL A 404 24.86 0.72 -4.46
C VAL A 404 26.34 1.10 -4.47
N ILE A 405 26.82 1.78 -3.43
CA ILE A 405 28.23 2.18 -3.29
C ILE A 405 29.12 0.94 -3.13
N LEU A 406 28.72 -0.02 -2.29
CA LEU A 406 29.44 -1.27 -2.13
C LEU A 406 29.55 -2.02 -3.46
N LYS A 407 28.47 -2.08 -4.24
CA LYS A 407 28.49 -2.69 -5.58
C LYS A 407 29.45 -1.96 -6.51
N ALA A 408 29.43 -0.63 -6.51
CA ALA A 408 30.32 0.21 -7.31
C ALA A 408 31.80 -0.07 -7.03
N MET A 409 32.13 -0.38 -5.76
CA MET A 409 33.47 -0.75 -5.31
C MET A 409 33.87 -2.19 -5.69
N GLY A 410 32.94 -2.96 -6.27
CA GLY A 410 33.13 -4.37 -6.61
C GLY A 410 32.99 -5.30 -5.41
N HIS A 411 32.29 -4.87 -4.35
CA HIS A 411 31.90 -5.76 -3.27
C HIS A 411 30.74 -6.65 -3.70
N LYS A 412 30.73 -7.85 -3.11
CA LYS A 412 29.70 -8.86 -3.25
C LYS A 412 29.51 -9.59 -1.94
N VAL A 413 28.35 -10.21 -1.77
CA VAL A 413 28.10 -11.15 -0.67
C VAL A 413 28.58 -12.52 -1.09
N ILE A 414 29.40 -13.14 -0.24
CA ILE A 414 29.84 -14.52 -0.42
C ILE A 414 29.26 -15.40 0.69
N VAL A 415 28.91 -16.63 0.31
CA VAL A 415 28.46 -17.67 1.23
C VAL A 415 29.46 -18.80 1.21
N ILE A 416 30.06 -19.08 2.36
CA ILE A 416 31.10 -20.09 2.54
C ILE A 416 30.48 -21.27 3.26
N LYS A 417 30.21 -22.34 2.50
CA LYS A 417 29.62 -23.56 3.03
C LYS A 417 30.67 -24.40 3.76
N ASN A 418 30.21 -25.15 4.76
CA ASN A 418 31.03 -26.02 5.61
C ASN A 418 32.05 -25.26 6.49
N PHE A 419 31.78 -24.01 6.80
CA PHE A 419 32.43 -23.31 7.91
C PHE A 419 31.69 -23.64 9.20
N SER A 420 32.41 -23.83 10.30
CA SER A 420 31.80 -23.80 11.62
C SER A 420 31.48 -22.36 12.03
N GLU A 421 30.55 -22.18 12.98
CA GLU A 421 30.26 -20.88 13.57
C GLU A 421 31.52 -20.20 14.13
N SER A 422 32.42 -20.97 14.77
CA SER A 422 33.69 -20.46 15.27
C SER A 422 34.62 -19.99 14.14
N GLU A 423 34.73 -20.74 13.05
CA GLU A 423 35.55 -20.33 11.90
C GLU A 423 34.96 -19.11 11.21
N CYS A 424 33.64 -19.01 11.13
CA CYS A 424 32.97 -17.83 10.60
C CYS A 424 33.32 -16.60 11.44
N SER A 425 33.27 -16.72 12.77
CA SER A 425 33.57 -15.61 13.68
C SER A 425 35.01 -15.07 13.60
N GLU A 426 35.94 -15.80 12.97
CA GLU A 426 37.30 -15.30 12.68
C GLU A 426 37.33 -14.28 11.54
N ILE A 427 36.31 -14.26 10.67
CA ILE A 427 36.14 -13.28 9.60
C ILE A 427 35.35 -12.10 10.15
N GLU A 428 35.99 -10.94 10.23
CA GLU A 428 35.36 -9.74 10.77
C GLU A 428 34.14 -9.31 9.95
N GLY A 429 33.04 -9.04 10.64
CA GLY A 429 31.76 -8.62 10.05
C GLY A 429 31.01 -9.72 9.30
N SER A 430 31.49 -10.97 9.34
CA SER A 430 30.73 -12.12 8.86
C SER A 430 29.56 -12.47 9.79
N GLN A 431 28.61 -13.26 9.29
CA GLN A 431 27.48 -13.79 10.05
C GLN A 431 27.26 -15.27 9.74
N PHE A 432 27.04 -16.09 10.76
CA PHE A 432 26.68 -17.48 10.61
C PHE A 432 25.15 -17.60 10.57
N ILE A 433 24.57 -17.96 9.42
CA ILE A 433 23.13 -17.96 9.15
C ILE A 433 22.78 -19.27 8.46
N ASP A 434 21.80 -20.01 8.99
CA ASP A 434 21.30 -21.26 8.39
C ASP A 434 22.42 -22.25 8.00
N ASP A 435 23.36 -22.49 8.92
CA ASP A 435 24.53 -23.38 8.79
C ASP A 435 25.61 -22.94 7.78
N ASP A 436 25.51 -21.72 7.23
CA ASP A 436 26.50 -21.16 6.31
C ASP A 436 27.11 -19.85 6.83
N CYS A 437 28.36 -19.57 6.43
CA CYS A 437 29.03 -18.31 6.78
C CYS A 437 28.91 -17.27 5.67
N TYR A 438 28.32 -16.12 5.98
CA TYR A 438 28.13 -14.99 5.06
C TYR A 438 29.15 -13.91 5.33
N ALA A 439 29.75 -13.35 4.28
CA ALA A 439 30.69 -12.25 4.40
C ALA A 439 30.60 -11.30 3.19
N VAL A 440 31.06 -10.06 3.36
CA VAL A 440 31.25 -9.12 2.25
C VAL A 440 32.69 -9.20 1.78
N SER A 441 32.90 -9.38 0.48
CA SER A 441 34.23 -9.47 -0.12
C SER A 441 34.31 -8.68 -1.42
N SER A 442 35.47 -8.13 -1.70
CA SER A 442 35.86 -7.63 -3.02
C SER A 442 36.78 -8.60 -3.74
N GLY A 443 36.84 -8.51 -5.07
CA GLY A 443 37.81 -9.25 -5.88
C GLY A 443 37.19 -10.13 -6.96
N CYS A 444 37.89 -10.26 -8.08
CA CYS A 444 37.41 -10.93 -9.30
C CYS A 444 37.73 -12.43 -9.38
N GLY A 445 38.34 -13.02 -8.35
CA GLY A 445 38.95 -14.35 -8.44
C GLY A 445 38.21 -15.48 -7.73
N VAL A 446 38.59 -16.71 -8.10
CA VAL A 446 38.17 -17.97 -7.47
C VAL A 446 39.05 -18.31 -6.24
N LEU A 447 40.16 -17.59 -6.03
CA LEU A 447 41.29 -18.11 -5.25
C LEU A 447 41.69 -17.25 -4.03
N VAL A 448 41.39 -15.95 -4.01
CA VAL A 448 41.65 -15.05 -2.87
C VAL A 448 40.46 -14.12 -2.72
N TYR A 449 39.81 -14.18 -1.56
CA TYR A 449 38.73 -13.25 -1.20
C TYR A 449 39.33 -12.14 -0.37
N ASP A 450 39.33 -10.92 -0.89
CA ASP A 450 39.68 -9.75 -0.09
C ASP A 450 38.41 -9.36 0.66
N TYR A 451 38.32 -9.75 1.93
CA TYR A 451 37.20 -9.36 2.79
C TYR A 451 37.17 -7.85 2.94
N MET A 452 35.97 -7.30 3.12
CA MET A 452 35.79 -5.89 3.43
C MET A 452 36.55 -5.53 4.71
N ASP A 453 37.12 -4.32 4.78
CA ASP A 453 37.88 -3.89 5.94
C ASP A 453 37.00 -3.86 7.20
N ALA A 454 37.64 -4.19 8.33
CA ALA A 454 37.06 -4.22 9.67
C ALA A 454 36.35 -2.93 10.07
N GLU A 455 36.90 -1.77 9.72
CA GLU A 455 36.31 -0.48 10.03
C GLU A 455 35.10 -0.21 9.13
N ASP A 456 35.22 -0.49 7.83
CA ASP A 456 34.17 -0.25 6.86
C ASP A 456 32.94 -1.13 7.12
N ILE A 457 33.13 -2.42 7.45
CA ILE A 457 32.01 -3.35 7.70
C ILE A 457 31.23 -2.97 8.97
N LYS A 458 31.87 -2.34 9.96
CA LYS A 458 31.22 -1.83 11.18
C LYS A 458 30.34 -0.62 10.91
N LEU A 459 30.58 0.13 9.83
CA LEU A 459 29.75 1.27 9.46
C LEU A 459 28.34 0.83 9.07
N LEU A 460 28.17 -0.36 8.46
CA LEU A 460 26.88 -0.85 8.00
C LEU A 460 25.84 -0.91 9.15
N PRO A 461 26.06 -1.66 10.24
CA PRO A 461 25.14 -1.63 11.38
C PRO A 461 25.31 -0.38 12.25
N GLY A 462 26.54 0.12 12.42
CA GLY A 462 26.84 1.17 13.41
C GLY A 462 26.41 2.57 13.01
N LYS A 463 26.64 2.96 11.76
CA LYS A 463 26.31 4.29 11.23
C LYS A 463 25.04 4.26 10.38
N TYR A 464 24.91 3.26 9.51
CA TYR A 464 23.80 3.16 8.57
C TYR A 464 22.62 2.34 9.07
N GLY A 465 22.72 1.71 10.25
CA GLY A 465 21.64 0.95 10.88
C GLY A 465 21.19 -0.27 10.08
N ILE A 466 22.08 -0.84 9.24
CA ILE A 466 21.79 -2.02 8.43
C ILE A 466 21.81 -3.25 9.33
N ASP A 467 20.71 -3.99 9.38
CA ASP A 467 20.69 -5.31 10.01
C ASP A 467 21.46 -6.28 9.12
N MET A 468 22.61 -6.75 9.60
CA MET A 468 23.53 -7.58 8.81
C MET A 468 22.93 -8.93 8.42
N VAL A 469 22.05 -9.51 9.25
CA VAL A 469 21.40 -10.79 8.94
C VAL A 469 20.40 -10.60 7.82
N GLU A 470 19.54 -9.59 7.93
CA GLU A 470 18.55 -9.26 6.91
C GLU A 470 19.21 -8.76 5.61
N PHE A 471 20.33 -8.05 5.71
CA PHE A 471 21.16 -7.65 4.55
C PHE A 471 21.63 -8.86 3.75
N PHE A 472 22.24 -9.85 4.42
CA PHE A 472 22.74 -11.05 3.75
C PHE A 472 21.62 -11.89 3.15
N LYS A 473 20.50 -12.05 3.87
CA LYS A 473 19.31 -12.73 3.34
C LYS A 473 18.74 -12.01 2.12
N SER A 474 18.65 -10.68 2.15
CA SER A 474 18.09 -9.88 1.06
C SER A 474 18.92 -10.01 -0.23
N VAL A 475 20.26 -9.99 -0.11
CA VAL A 475 21.16 -10.20 -1.26
C VAL A 475 21.04 -11.62 -1.82
N ARG A 476 20.98 -12.63 -0.95
CA ARG A 476 20.76 -14.03 -1.38
C ARG A 476 19.42 -14.21 -2.08
N GLU A 477 18.33 -13.75 -1.46
CA GLU A 477 16.96 -13.87 -1.98
C GLU A 477 16.84 -13.22 -3.37
N CYS A 478 17.46 -12.05 -3.56
CA CYS A 478 17.53 -11.39 -4.85
C CYS A 478 18.23 -12.25 -5.92
N SER A 479 19.38 -12.86 -5.57
CA SER A 479 20.11 -13.73 -6.48
C SER A 479 19.34 -14.99 -6.84
N GLU A 480 18.61 -15.60 -5.89
CA GLU A 480 17.79 -16.79 -6.11
C GLU A 480 16.63 -16.51 -7.07
N HIS A 481 16.14 -15.26 -7.12
CA HIS A 481 15.10 -14.78 -8.04
C HIS A 481 15.67 -14.11 -9.31
N GLY A 482 16.97 -14.31 -9.60
CA GLY A 482 17.58 -13.81 -10.84
C GLY A 482 17.63 -12.29 -10.95
N GLY A 483 17.61 -11.57 -9.82
CA GLY A 483 17.62 -10.11 -9.80
C GLY A 483 16.26 -9.44 -10.06
N ASP A 484 15.15 -10.20 -10.03
CA ASP A 484 13.80 -9.64 -10.17
C ASP A 484 13.39 -8.85 -8.92
N PRO A 485 13.13 -7.53 -8.97
CA PRO A 485 12.65 -6.77 -7.82
C PRO A 485 11.14 -6.98 -7.54
N GLY A 486 10.42 -7.73 -8.37
CA GLY A 486 8.96 -7.89 -8.30
C GLY A 486 8.42 -8.92 -7.30
N PHE A 487 9.28 -9.71 -6.65
CA PHE A 487 8.83 -10.71 -5.68
C PHE A 487 8.57 -10.10 -4.29
N ALA A 488 7.71 -10.75 -3.50
CA ALA A 488 7.50 -10.35 -2.10
C ALA A 488 8.68 -10.85 -1.26
N SER A 489 9.51 -9.94 -0.75
CA SER A 489 10.64 -10.31 0.10
C SER A 489 10.18 -10.85 1.45
N SER A 490 10.87 -11.89 1.91
CA SER A 490 10.74 -12.46 3.25
C SER A 490 11.59 -11.74 4.30
N THR A 491 12.37 -10.75 3.90
CA THR A 491 13.31 -10.01 4.77
C THR A 491 12.69 -8.71 5.30
N GLY A 492 13.38 -8.08 6.25
CA GLY A 492 13.09 -6.70 6.68
C GLY A 492 13.38 -5.65 5.59
N TYR A 493 13.92 -6.07 4.45
CA TYR A 493 14.23 -5.22 3.30
C TYR A 493 13.37 -5.57 2.08
N PRO A 494 13.21 -4.62 1.15
CA PRO A 494 12.57 -4.90 -0.14
C PRO A 494 13.33 -5.91 -0.99
N ALA A 495 12.63 -6.51 -1.95
CA ALA A 495 13.25 -7.40 -2.93
C ALA A 495 14.36 -6.67 -3.69
N CYS A 496 15.52 -7.33 -3.83
CA CYS A 496 16.70 -6.80 -4.52
C CYS A 496 17.21 -5.44 -4.04
N PHE A 497 16.92 -5.06 -2.79
CA PHE A 497 17.19 -3.74 -2.24
C PHE A 497 18.65 -3.28 -2.34
N PHE A 498 19.60 -4.13 -1.96
CA PHE A 498 21.03 -3.80 -2.03
C PHE A 498 21.64 -4.08 -3.41
N SER A 499 21.00 -4.92 -4.23
CA SER A 499 21.43 -5.29 -5.59
C SER A 499 22.89 -5.76 -5.72
N LEU A 500 23.52 -6.21 -4.64
CA LEU A 500 24.88 -6.74 -4.63
C LEU A 500 24.94 -8.10 -5.32
N ASP A 501 26.09 -8.41 -5.92
CA ASP A 501 26.31 -9.75 -6.46
C ASP A 501 26.40 -10.76 -5.31
N PHE A 502 25.95 -11.98 -5.59
CA PHE A 502 25.96 -13.09 -4.64
C PHE A 502 26.79 -14.24 -5.20
N LYS A 503 27.64 -14.86 -4.37
CA LYS A 503 28.47 -16.00 -4.77
C LYS A 503 28.55 -17.05 -3.67
N GLU A 504 28.16 -18.28 -4.00
CA GLU A 504 28.41 -19.42 -3.13
C GLU A 504 29.81 -20.01 -3.36
N THR A 505 30.46 -20.44 -2.30
CA THR A 505 31.75 -21.12 -2.33
C THR A 505 31.83 -22.22 -1.27
N ASN A 506 32.67 -23.21 -1.52
CA ASN A 506 32.94 -24.31 -0.59
C ASN A 506 34.36 -24.17 -0.03
N ARG A 507 34.53 -24.46 1.27
CA ARG A 507 35.84 -24.51 1.96
C ARG A 507 36.97 -25.19 1.14
N TYR A 508 36.63 -26.29 0.48
CA TYR A 508 37.58 -27.10 -0.30
C TYR A 508 38.24 -26.35 -1.47
N HIS A 509 37.62 -25.26 -1.95
CA HIS A 509 38.21 -24.39 -2.98
C HIS A 509 39.17 -23.35 -2.42
N GLN A 510 39.00 -22.90 -1.18
CA GLN A 510 39.92 -21.92 -0.57
C GLN A 510 41.24 -22.57 -0.10
N GLU A 511 41.18 -23.75 0.52
CA GLU A 511 42.37 -24.41 1.09
C GLU A 511 43.36 -24.90 0.02
N LYS A 512 42.88 -25.42 -1.11
CA LYS A 512 43.76 -25.92 -2.19
C LYS A 512 44.58 -24.83 -2.87
N CYS A 513 44.16 -23.58 -2.78
CA CYS A 513 44.78 -22.47 -3.51
C CYS A 513 45.73 -21.66 -2.62
N SER A 514 45.44 -21.55 -1.33
CA SER A 514 46.33 -20.91 -0.34
C SER A 514 47.65 -21.66 -0.13
N ILE A 515 47.68 -22.98 -0.33
CA ILE A 515 48.87 -23.84 -0.11
C ILE A 515 49.92 -23.68 -1.22
N HIS A 516 49.59 -23.09 -2.39
CA HIS A 516 50.52 -22.97 -3.52
C HIS A 516 51.25 -21.62 -3.65
N HIS A 517 51.09 -20.68 -2.72
CA HIS A 517 51.87 -19.42 -2.70
C HIS A 517 53.27 -19.54 -2.05
N GLY A 518 53.97 -20.65 -2.32
CA GLY A 518 55.43 -20.71 -2.13
C GLY A 518 56.17 -19.92 -3.23
N PRO A 519 57.48 -19.64 -3.10
CA PRO A 519 58.25 -18.78 -4.02
C PRO A 519 58.46 -19.35 -5.45
N PHE A 520 57.63 -20.29 -5.88
CA PHE A 520 57.65 -20.85 -7.23
C PHE A 520 56.26 -20.75 -7.85
N ASP A 521 56.14 -19.85 -8.85
CA ASP A 521 54.99 -19.66 -9.74
C ASP A 521 54.60 -20.96 -10.46
N GLN A 522 53.77 -21.81 -9.86
CA GLN A 522 53.00 -22.80 -10.61
C GLN A 522 51.51 -22.46 -10.50
N PRO A 523 50.84 -22.15 -11.63
CA PRO A 523 49.41 -21.90 -11.62
C PRO A 523 48.65 -23.17 -11.22
N CYS A 524 47.47 -23.00 -10.62
CA CYS A 524 46.54 -24.08 -10.29
C CYS A 524 46.03 -24.77 -11.58
N VAL A 525 46.83 -25.65 -12.16
CA VAL A 525 46.46 -26.46 -13.33
C VAL A 525 45.78 -27.73 -12.80
N ASP A 526 44.45 -27.80 -12.95
CA ASP A 526 43.64 -29.04 -13.10
C ASP A 526 42.16 -28.88 -12.68
N VAL A 527 41.64 -27.65 -12.57
CA VAL A 527 40.18 -27.43 -12.59
C VAL A 527 39.82 -26.79 -13.94
N PRO A 528 38.96 -27.42 -14.76
CA PRO A 528 38.57 -26.85 -16.06
C PRO A 528 37.68 -25.64 -15.81
N TYR A 529 38.28 -24.45 -15.71
CA TYR A 529 37.58 -23.21 -15.44
C TYR A 529 37.37 -22.45 -16.75
N TYR A 530 36.12 -22.47 -17.23
CA TYR A 530 35.60 -21.55 -18.24
C TYR A 530 35.02 -20.34 -17.49
N ASP A 531 35.85 -19.39 -17.10
CA ASP A 531 35.37 -18.02 -16.89
C ASP A 531 36.28 -17.06 -17.67
N PRO A 532 35.71 -16.12 -18.43
CA PRO A 532 36.50 -15.16 -19.18
C PRO A 532 37.26 -14.22 -18.22
N PRO A 533 38.51 -13.82 -18.54
CA PRO A 533 39.24 -12.84 -17.76
C PRO A 533 38.49 -11.50 -17.76
N CYS A 534 38.46 -10.85 -16.60
CA CYS A 534 37.82 -9.55 -16.40
C CYS A 534 38.40 -8.49 -17.34
N ARG A 535 37.53 -7.69 -17.94
CA ARG A 535 37.89 -6.48 -18.69
C ARG A 535 37.73 -5.25 -17.83
#